data_AF-A0A9D6YJH1-F1
#
_entry.id   AF-A0A9D6YJH1-F1
#
_cell.length_a   1.000
_cell.length_b   1.000
_cell.length_c   1.000
_cell.angle_alpha   90.00
_cell.angle_beta   90.00
_cell.angle_gamma   90.00
#
_symmetry.space_group_name_H-M   'P 1'
#
loop_
_entity.id
_entity.type
_entity.pdbx_description
1 polymer ?
#
loop_
_entity_poly.entity_id
_entity_poly.type
_entity_poly.pdbx_seq_one_letter_code
_entity_poly.pdbx_strand_id
1 'polypeptide(L)'
;MKCPRCQHENRPAAKFCEGCGAPLARACAGCGAELSAAARFCSECGRPVEVSPAAMVPPGFTSPQAYTPAHLAEKILTSRSALEGERKQVSVLFADLKGSMELLA
;
A
#
# COMPACT_ATOMS: atom_id res chain seq x y z
N MET A 1 4.32 31.34 1.77
CA MET A 1 3.39 30.22 1.50
C MET A 1 1.98 30.76 1.33
N LYS A 2 1.22 30.25 0.36
CA LYS A 2 -0.17 30.67 0.12
C LYS A 2 -1.12 29.98 1.08
N CYS A 3 -2.02 30.75 1.70
CA CYS A 3 -3.08 30.20 2.52
C CYS A 3 -4.05 29.37 1.64
N PRO A 4 -4.35 28.11 1.96
CA PRO A 4 -5.28 27.30 1.16
C PRO A 4 -6.73 27.79 1.23
N ARG A 5 -7.08 28.59 2.25
CA ARG A 5 -8.43 29.12 2.46
C ARG A 5 -8.70 30.43 1.72
N CYS A 6 -7.79 31.41 1.82
CA CYS A 6 -7.98 32.76 1.26
C CYS A 6 -6.90 33.19 0.26
N GLN A 7 -5.93 32.32 -0.04
CA GLN A 7 -4.83 32.56 -0.99
C GLN A 7 -3.84 33.69 -0.62
N HIS A 8 -3.97 34.30 0.56
CA HIS A 8 -3.02 35.29 1.04
C HIS A 8 -1.59 34.71 1.16
N GLU A 9 -0.59 35.50 0.75
CA GLU A 9 0.82 35.13 0.85
C GLU A 9 1.31 35.38 2.28
N ASN A 10 1.74 34.32 2.97
CA ASN A 10 2.21 34.38 4.36
C ASN A 10 3.70 34.04 4.45
N ARG A 11 4.37 34.48 5.52
CA ARG A 11 5.74 34.04 5.82
C ARG A 11 5.78 32.51 5.98
N PRO A 12 6.82 31.80 5.52
CA PRO A 12 6.90 30.34 5.63
C PRO A 12 6.78 29.78 7.06
N ALA A 13 7.11 30.56 8.08
CA ALA A 13 7.02 30.18 9.49
C ALA A 13 5.70 30.64 10.18
N ALA A 14 4.76 31.24 9.45
CA ALA A 14 3.50 31.73 10.03
C ALA A 14 2.62 30.56 10.48
N LYS A 15 2.15 30.60 11.74
CA LYS A 15 1.22 29.58 12.30
C LYS A 15 -0.24 29.80 11.89
N PHE A 16 -0.61 31.06 11.66
CA PHE A 16 -1.94 31.48 11.25
C PHE A 16 -1.83 32.41 10.05
N CYS A 17 -2.89 32.46 9.24
CA CYS A 17 -2.95 33.34 8.09
C CYS A 17 -3.19 34.80 8.51
N GLU A 18 -2.32 35.71 8.10
CA GLU A 18 -2.44 37.16 8.39
C GLU A 18 -3.70 37.80 7.77
N GLY A 19 -4.19 37.24 6.64
CA GLY A 19 -5.41 37.74 5.98
C GLY A 19 -6.75 37.17 6.48
N CYS A 20 -6.81 35.98 7.09
CA CYS A 20 -8.10 35.35 7.46
C CYS A 20 -8.11 34.60 8.80
N GLY A 21 -6.99 34.57 9.54
CA GLY A 21 -6.87 33.91 10.84
C GLY A 21 -6.87 32.39 10.82
N ALA A 22 -7.02 31.73 9.67
CA ALA A 22 -7.01 30.26 9.60
C ALA A 22 -5.64 29.69 9.98
N PRO A 23 -5.58 28.55 10.70
CA PRO A 23 -4.32 27.88 10.99
C PRO A 23 -3.66 27.39 9.70
N LEU A 24 -2.35 27.60 9.61
CA LEU A 24 -1.51 27.16 8.48
C LEU A 24 -0.69 25.91 8.81
N ALA A 25 -0.82 25.39 10.04
CA ALA A 25 -0.20 24.13 10.46
C ALA A 25 -0.72 22.97 9.59
N ARG A 26 0.18 22.11 9.13
CA ARG A 26 -0.17 20.88 8.42
C ARG A 26 -0.59 19.84 9.46
N ALA A 27 -1.54 18.97 9.14
CA ALA A 27 -1.85 17.79 9.96
C ALA A 27 -1.16 16.55 9.38
N CYS A 28 -0.71 15.65 10.26
CA CYS A 28 -0.17 14.37 9.85
C CYS A 28 -1.27 13.50 9.22
N ALA A 29 -1.08 13.04 7.98
CA ALA A 29 -2.04 12.15 7.31
C ALA A 29 -2.20 10.77 7.99
N GLY A 30 -1.25 10.37 8.84
CA GLY A 30 -1.30 9.08 9.53
C GLY A 30 -1.98 9.11 10.91
N CYS A 31 -1.86 10.20 11.65
CA CYS A 31 -2.35 10.27 13.04
C CYS A 31 -3.11 11.57 13.39
N GLY A 32 -3.18 12.55 12.48
CA GLY A 32 -3.88 13.81 12.70
C GLY A 32 -3.11 14.85 13.51
N ALA A 33 -1.96 14.52 14.11
CA ALA A 33 -1.16 15.46 14.90
C ALA A 33 -0.68 16.67 14.08
N GLU A 34 -0.60 17.83 14.72
CA GLU A 34 -0.06 19.04 14.10
C GLU A 34 1.42 18.87 13.76
N LEU A 35 1.80 19.30 12.56
CA LEU A 35 3.15 19.29 12.05
C LEU A 35 3.69 20.71 12.03
N SER A 36 4.93 20.88 12.49
CA SER A 36 5.63 22.15 12.32
C SER A 36 5.87 22.45 10.83
N ALA A 37 6.02 23.73 10.48
CA ALA A 37 6.24 24.16 9.10
C ALA A 37 7.51 23.54 8.47
N ALA A 38 8.49 23.14 9.28
CA ALA A 38 9.76 22.53 8.84
C ALA A 38 9.81 21.00 9.02
N ALA A 39 8.74 20.36 9.52
CA ALA A 39 8.75 18.94 9.83
C ALA A 39 8.91 18.07 8.57
N ARG A 40 9.95 17.23 8.54
CA ARG A 40 10.11 16.16 7.53
C ARG A 40 9.47 14.84 7.98
N PHE A 41 9.34 14.64 9.29
CA PHE A 41 8.69 13.49 9.94
C PHE A 41 7.74 13.97 11.04
N CYS A 42 6.70 13.19 11.34
CA CYS A 42 5.80 13.43 12.45
C CYS A 42 6.49 13.10 13.79
N SER A 43 6.44 14.02 14.75
CA SER A 43 6.97 13.79 16.11
C SER A 43 6.21 12.72 16.89
N GLU A 44 4.91 12.55 16.60
CA GLU A 44 4.04 11.63 17.35
C GLU A 44 4.09 10.20 16.79
N CYS A 45 4.10 10.03 15.46
CA CYS A 45 3.98 8.71 14.84
C CYS A 45 5.15 8.33 13.91
N GLY A 46 6.16 9.20 13.75
CA GLY A 46 7.35 8.92 12.96
C GLY A 46 7.17 8.89 11.44
N ARG A 47 5.93 9.02 10.92
CA ARG A 47 5.67 8.98 9.47
C ARG A 47 6.25 10.21 8.76
N PRO A 48 6.80 10.06 7.53
CA PRO A 48 7.27 11.19 6.73
C PRO A 48 6.10 12.11 6.32
N VAL A 49 6.35 13.41 6.32
CA VAL A 49 5.37 14.47 6.01
C VAL A 49 5.20 14.67 4.50
N GLU A 50 6.26 14.41 3.74
CA GLU A 50 6.28 14.34 2.29
C GLU A 50 6.19 12.87 1.88
N VAL A 51 4.97 12.38 1.65
CA VAL A 51 4.79 11.09 0.98
C VAL A 51 4.84 11.40 -0.51
N SER A 52 6.05 11.47 -1.10
CA SER A 52 6.12 11.29 -2.55
C SER A 52 5.76 9.84 -2.81
N PRO A 53 4.66 9.52 -3.51
CA PRO A 53 4.27 8.13 -3.78
C PRO A 53 5.35 7.35 -4.54
N ALA A 54 6.32 8.05 -5.14
CA ALA A 54 7.49 7.46 -5.80
C ALA A 54 8.61 7.02 -4.82
N ALA A 55 8.63 7.50 -3.57
CA ALA A 55 9.72 7.23 -2.63
C ALA A 55 9.52 5.98 -1.76
N MET A 56 8.30 5.44 -1.73
CA MET A 56 7.95 4.28 -0.87
C MET A 56 7.98 2.95 -1.62
N VAL A 57 8.14 2.97 -2.94
CA VAL A 57 8.24 1.76 -3.77
C VAL A 57 9.65 1.75 -4.38
N PRO A 58 10.48 0.73 -4.12
CA PRO A 58 11.74 0.59 -4.85
C PRO A 58 11.45 0.61 -6.36
N PRO A 59 12.31 1.20 -7.20
CA PRO A 59 12.02 1.48 -8.62
C PRO A 59 11.72 0.24 -9.51
N GLY A 60 11.62 -0.97 -8.94
CA GLY A 60 11.22 -2.20 -9.62
C GLY A 60 9.87 -2.81 -9.19
N PHE A 61 9.16 -2.30 -8.18
CA PHE A 61 7.91 -2.90 -7.68
C PHE A 61 6.65 -2.09 -7.98
N THR A 62 6.75 -1.02 -8.77
CA THR A 62 5.61 -0.18 -9.13
C THR A 62 4.62 -0.90 -10.05
N SER A 63 5.08 -1.88 -10.82
CA SER A 63 4.20 -2.77 -11.59
C SER A 63 4.92 -4.07 -11.98
N PRO A 64 4.20 -5.20 -12.12
CA PRO A 64 4.74 -6.44 -12.68
C PRO A 64 5.44 -6.29 -14.03
N GLN A 65 5.04 -5.29 -14.81
CA GLN A 65 5.62 -4.94 -16.11
C GLN A 65 7.09 -4.50 -16.01
N ALA A 66 7.55 -4.03 -14.84
CA ALA A 66 8.92 -3.60 -14.64
C ALA A 66 9.93 -4.76 -14.56
N TYR A 67 9.49 -5.95 -14.11
CA TYR A 67 10.37 -7.11 -13.90
C TYR A 67 9.96 -8.35 -14.71
N THR A 68 8.84 -8.29 -15.44
CA THR A 68 8.34 -9.41 -16.25
C THR A 68 8.63 -9.16 -17.73
N PRO A 69 9.55 -9.92 -18.37
CA PRO A 69 9.78 -9.86 -19.82
C PRO A 69 8.49 -10.07 -20.62
N ALA A 70 8.37 -9.40 -21.77
CA ALA A 70 7.16 -9.39 -22.60
C ALA A 70 6.63 -10.80 -22.92
N HIS A 71 7.51 -11.72 -23.30
CA HIS A 71 7.15 -13.10 -23.64
C HIS A 71 6.62 -13.91 -22.43
N LEU A 72 7.03 -13.59 -21.20
CA LEU A 72 6.52 -14.23 -19.99
C LEU A 72 5.17 -13.63 -19.58
N ALA A 73 5.04 -12.30 -19.67
CA ALA A 73 3.75 -11.64 -19.44
C ALA A 73 2.67 -12.15 -20.41
N GLU A 74 3.02 -12.30 -21.69
CA GLU A 74 2.14 -12.85 -22.71
C GLU A 74 1.75 -14.31 -22.42
N LYS A 75 2.71 -15.15 -22.00
CA LYS A 75 2.43 -16.53 -21.56
C LYS A 75 1.49 -16.58 -20.35
N ILE A 76 1.68 -15.73 -19.34
CA ILE A 76 0.82 -15.68 -18.14
C ILE A 76 -0.59 -15.23 -18.50
N LEU A 77 -0.74 -14.22 -19.37
CA LEU A 77 -2.03 -13.71 -19.79
C LEU A 77 -2.79 -14.72 -20.67
N THR A 78 -2.09 -15.42 -21.57
CA THR A 78 -2.68 -16.46 -22.44
C THR A 78 -3.00 -17.75 -21.69
N SER A 79 -2.26 -18.08 -20.63
CA SER A 79 -2.52 -19.25 -19.77
C SER A 79 -3.47 -18.96 -18.60
N ARG A 80 -3.99 -17.73 -18.47
CA ARG A 80 -4.89 -17.33 -17.39
C ARG A 80 -6.15 -18.21 -17.29
N SER A 81 -6.73 -18.59 -18.43
CA SER A 81 -7.90 -19.48 -18.49
C SER A 81 -7.59 -20.93 -18.09
N ALA A 82 -6.33 -21.37 -18.17
CA ALA A 82 -5.89 -22.68 -17.70
C ALA A 82 -5.65 -22.74 -16.18
N LEU A 83 -5.54 -21.58 -15.52
CA LEU A 83 -5.36 -21.44 -14.07
C LEU A 83 -6.68 -21.28 -13.31
N GLU A 84 -7.79 -21.08 -14.01
CA GLU A 84 -9.12 -21.22 -13.43
C GLU A 84 -9.38 -22.72 -13.21
N GLY A 85 -8.94 -23.20 -12.06
CA GLY A 85 -8.96 -24.61 -11.71
C GLY A 85 -10.31 -25.28 -11.97
N GLU A 86 -10.25 -26.51 -12.48
CA GLU A 86 -11.44 -27.29 -12.82
C GLU A 86 -12.09 -27.87 -11.56
N ARG A 87 -13.40 -27.62 -11.36
CA ARG A 87 -14.20 -28.31 -10.33
C ARG A 87 -14.63 -29.68 -10.86
N LYS A 88 -13.89 -30.74 -10.52
CA LYS A 88 -14.26 -32.12 -10.85
C LYS A 88 -15.11 -32.73 -9.75
N GLN A 89 -16.18 -33.42 -10.14
CA GLN A 89 -16.92 -34.29 -9.24
C GLN A 89 -16.08 -35.54 -8.98
N VAL A 90 -15.69 -35.75 -7.72
CA VAL A 90 -14.92 -36.93 -7.30
C VAL A 90 -15.78 -37.80 -6.38
N SER A 91 -15.68 -39.11 -6.55
CA SER A 91 -16.27 -40.09 -5.65
C SER A 91 -15.20 -40.57 -4.67
N VAL A 92 -15.41 -40.33 -3.38
CA VAL A 92 -14.49 -40.78 -2.31
C VAL A 92 -15.04 -42.08 -1.74
N LEU A 93 -14.29 -43.17 -1.89
CA LEU A 93 -14.58 -44.45 -1.23
C LEU A 93 -13.81 -44.50 0.08
N PHE A 94 -14.53 -44.53 1.19
CA PHE A 94 -13.97 -44.88 2.49
C PHE A 94 -14.07 -46.38 2.68
N ALA A 95 -12.93 -47.06 2.77
CA ALA A 95 -12.84 -48.46 3.13
C ALA A 95 -11.96 -48.56 4.38
N ASP A 96 -12.51 -49.13 5.45
CA ASP A 96 -11.71 -49.56 6.59
C ASP A 96 -11.07 -50.90 6.26
N LEU A 97 -9.76 -50.98 6.42
CA LEU A 97 -9.01 -52.22 6.27
C LEU A 97 -8.83 -52.81 7.67
N LYS A 98 -9.61 -53.85 7.97
CA LYS A 98 -9.43 -54.65 9.20
C LYS A 98 -7.98 -55.15 9.28
N GLY A 99 -7.28 -54.81 10.37
CA GLY A 99 -5.88 -55.18 10.59
C GLY A 99 -4.85 -54.23 9.99
N SER A 100 -5.23 -53.10 9.39
CA SER A 100 -4.29 -52.13 8.78
C SER A 100 -3.29 -51.48 9.74
N MET A 101 -3.59 -51.48 11.04
CA MET A 101 -2.71 -50.94 12.09
C MET A 101 -1.65 -51.94 12.57
N GLU A 102 -1.72 -53.21 12.17
CA GLU A 102 -0.76 -54.25 12.61
C GLU A 102 0.60 -54.13 11.92
N LEU A 103 0.70 -53.36 10.82
CA LEU A 103 1.95 -53.09 10.10
C LEU A 103 2.68 -51.82 10.56
N LEU A 104 2.14 -51.10 11.55
CA LEU A 104 2.74 -49.87 12.11
C LEU A 104 3.37 -50.10 13.51
N ALA A 105 3.43 -51.35 13.97
CA ALA A 105 4.01 -51.75 15.26
C ALA A 105 5.43 -52.29 15.11
#